data_AF-A0A9D8IJR1-F1
#
_entry.id   AF-A0A9D8IJR1-F1
#
_cell.length_a   1.000
_cell.length_b   1.000
_cell.length_c   1.000
_cell.angle_alpha   90.00
_cell.angle_beta   90.00
_cell.angle_gamma   90.00
#
_symmetry.space_group_name_H-M   'P 1'
#
loop_
_entity.id
_entity.type
_entity.pdbx_description
1 polymer ?
#
loop_
_entity_poly.entity_id
_entity_poly.type
_entity_poly.pdbx_seq_one_letter_code
_entity_poly.pdbx_strand_id
1 'polypeptide(L)'
;MANRKAHLNLEGLTDRVVPAVSGISFLNGSLSIRLDNQSGTLTVLGGTATNASNFKLQYNGSPVGNASGYNVTNSITIMGGNGNDAVEFQAQAAAAYRIPGNLTINLGNGSDTITSKGAFTVNGSANINVGNGNDTINLSSSAAADTTTINGNLTANMLGGNDIFRADTGSLTVNGFTTINGGNTVELTSVGGTTISVLLNSLTINSTAGETFANALSMADETQLRGNLVYISGSFVDTVGIDGSTILGNATLNLGQGGSATANQTVTLSATKATTINGSLTVLSGNGVDQISFDSAAATTINGSVTLNLGNGDNVITLDGDGDSVIGGALTILTGTGDDTVSIGSADNLFTINGSASINLGNSITTDAGGGNEATFVSTVINGNLSYTGGTSADTVTFTSNATANVVGGRVSINTGGGADTVSIDSNAAAGAGTTSFGSLYVNFGVGSGPDEFENNSGVDFDIFIYNFVPPN
;
A
#
# COMPACT_ATOMS: atom_id res chain seq x y z
N MET A 1 -55.20 -30.51 -60.40
CA MET A 1 -53.82 -30.15 -60.01
C MET A 1 -53.79 -29.98 -58.50
N ALA A 2 -53.33 -30.99 -57.76
CA ALA A 2 -53.33 -30.97 -56.29
C ALA A 2 -52.09 -30.22 -55.79
N ASN A 3 -52.34 -29.09 -55.13
CA ASN A 3 -51.33 -28.15 -54.66
C ASN A 3 -50.71 -28.69 -53.35
N ARG A 4 -49.58 -29.40 -53.44
CA ARG A 4 -48.82 -29.83 -52.24
C ARG A 4 -48.06 -28.63 -51.69
N LYS A 5 -48.62 -27.94 -50.70
CA LYS A 5 -47.85 -27.02 -49.85
C LYS A 5 -46.86 -27.85 -49.02
N ALA A 6 -45.56 -27.68 -49.28
CA ALA A 6 -44.53 -28.20 -48.41
C ALA A 6 -44.61 -27.45 -47.06
N HIS A 7 -44.95 -28.16 -45.99
CA HIS A 7 -44.75 -27.66 -44.63
C HIS A 7 -43.25 -27.67 -44.35
N LEU A 8 -42.65 -26.48 -44.37
CA LEU A 8 -41.31 -26.27 -43.84
C LEU A 8 -41.44 -26.32 -42.31
N ASN A 9 -41.15 -27.47 -41.70
CA ASN A 9 -40.94 -27.54 -40.26
C ASN A 9 -39.59 -26.88 -39.97
N LEU A 10 -39.63 -25.58 -39.71
CA LEU A 10 -38.54 -24.88 -39.04
C LEU A 10 -38.51 -25.41 -37.60
N GLU A 11 -37.64 -26.36 -37.31
CA GLU A 11 -37.29 -26.68 -35.92
C GLU A 11 -36.84 -25.38 -35.26
N GLY A 12 -37.53 -24.99 -34.19
CA GLY A 12 -37.16 -23.81 -33.41
C GLY A 12 -35.73 -23.97 -32.91
N LEU A 13 -34.85 -23.05 -33.31
CA LEU A 13 -33.45 -22.96 -32.88
C LEU A 13 -33.28 -22.64 -31.38
N THR A 14 -34.30 -22.88 -30.56
CA THR A 14 -34.36 -22.38 -29.18
C THR A 14 -33.55 -23.22 -28.17
N ASP A 15 -33.02 -24.38 -28.55
CA ASP A 15 -32.33 -25.30 -27.62
C ASP A 15 -31.07 -25.96 -28.20
N ARG A 16 -30.26 -25.22 -28.98
CA ARG A 16 -28.87 -25.67 -29.16
C ARG A 16 -28.11 -25.41 -27.86
N VAL A 17 -28.02 -26.44 -27.02
CA VAL A 17 -27.05 -26.53 -25.92
C VAL A 17 -25.67 -26.34 -26.54
N VAL A 18 -25.13 -25.13 -26.42
CA VAL A 18 -23.74 -24.87 -26.78
C VAL A 18 -22.89 -25.57 -25.72
N PRO A 19 -21.86 -26.34 -26.11
CA PRO A 19 -20.96 -26.93 -25.13
C PRO A 19 -20.40 -25.82 -24.25
N ALA A 20 -20.51 -26.00 -22.94
CA ALA A 20 -20.14 -24.96 -21.98
C ALA A 20 -18.63 -24.66 -21.94
N VAL A 21 -17.83 -25.49 -22.62
CA VAL A 21 -16.45 -25.19 -23.01
C VAL A 21 -16.41 -25.15 -24.54
N SER A 22 -16.15 -23.97 -25.09
CA SER A 22 -16.19 -23.74 -26.55
C SER A 22 -14.99 -24.35 -27.29
N GLY A 23 -13.90 -24.67 -26.59
CA GLY A 23 -12.79 -25.45 -27.16
C GLY A 23 -11.71 -25.85 -26.16
N ILE A 24 -11.12 -27.04 -26.36
CA ILE A 24 -9.91 -27.50 -25.67
C ILE A 24 -8.91 -27.98 -26.73
N SER A 25 -7.68 -27.49 -26.67
CA SER A 25 -6.59 -27.88 -27.56
C SER A 25 -5.34 -28.23 -26.77
N PHE A 26 -4.65 -29.30 -27.18
CA PHE A 26 -3.37 -29.70 -26.60
C PHE A 26 -2.37 -29.95 -27.73
N LEU A 27 -1.40 -29.03 -27.87
CA LEU A 27 -0.44 -29.03 -28.97
C LEU A 27 0.94 -28.68 -28.44
N ASN A 28 1.95 -29.47 -28.83
CA ASN A 28 3.36 -29.25 -28.47
C ASN A 28 3.57 -29.09 -26.95
N GLY A 29 2.82 -29.82 -26.14
CA GLY A 29 2.93 -29.76 -24.67
C GLY A 29 2.22 -28.58 -24.02
N SER A 30 1.56 -27.71 -24.78
CA SER A 30 0.74 -26.60 -24.27
C SER A 30 -0.74 -26.96 -24.26
N LEU A 31 -1.43 -26.58 -23.19
CA LEU A 31 -2.88 -26.73 -23.04
C LEU A 31 -3.57 -25.37 -23.22
N SER A 32 -4.52 -25.29 -24.14
CA SER A 32 -5.36 -24.12 -24.38
C SER A 32 -6.82 -24.48 -24.14
N ILE A 33 -7.50 -23.67 -23.33
CA ILE A 33 -8.90 -23.84 -22.95
C ILE A 33 -9.63 -22.55 -23.31
N ARG A 34 -10.82 -22.70 -23.90
CA ARG A 34 -11.73 -21.59 -24.21
C ARG A 34 -13.10 -21.89 -23.61
N LEU A 35 -13.55 -21.03 -22.70
CA LEU A 35 -14.90 -21.08 -22.14
C LEU A 35 -15.91 -20.52 -23.15
N ASP A 36 -17.19 -20.66 -22.86
CA ASP A 36 -18.22 -20.01 -23.68
C ASP A 36 -18.42 -18.55 -23.24
N ASN A 37 -19.54 -17.92 -23.66
CA ASN A 37 -19.87 -16.54 -23.24
C ASN A 37 -20.85 -16.52 -22.06
N GLN A 38 -21.08 -17.66 -21.42
CA GLN A 38 -21.96 -17.78 -20.26
C GLN A 38 -21.13 -17.87 -18.99
N SER A 39 -21.76 -17.60 -17.86
CA SER A 39 -21.10 -17.80 -16.57
C SER A 39 -20.86 -19.28 -16.29
N GLY A 40 -19.72 -19.58 -15.68
CA GLY A 40 -19.45 -20.89 -15.14
C GLY A 40 -18.09 -21.01 -14.47
N THR A 41 -17.81 -22.19 -13.96
CA THR A 41 -16.59 -22.47 -13.21
C THR A 41 -15.78 -23.55 -13.90
N LEU A 42 -14.60 -23.18 -14.39
CA LEU A 42 -13.55 -24.10 -14.81
C LEU A 42 -12.69 -24.47 -13.61
N THR A 43 -12.70 -25.74 -13.23
CA THR A 43 -11.74 -26.28 -12.27
C THR A 43 -10.61 -26.98 -13.03
N VAL A 44 -9.40 -26.50 -12.84
CA VAL A 44 -8.14 -27.10 -13.30
C VAL A 44 -7.57 -27.94 -12.16
N LEU A 45 -7.79 -29.25 -12.24
CA LEU A 45 -7.33 -30.20 -11.26
C LEU A 45 -5.88 -30.60 -11.57
N GLY A 46 -4.97 -30.25 -10.67
CA GLY A 46 -3.57 -30.65 -10.71
C GLY A 46 -3.38 -32.17 -10.69
N GLY A 47 -2.18 -32.61 -11.06
CA GLY A 47 -1.84 -34.02 -11.10
C GLY A 47 -1.55 -34.64 -9.73
N THR A 48 -1.04 -35.87 -9.74
CA THR A 48 -0.56 -36.54 -8.51
C THR A 48 0.90 -36.15 -8.22
N ALA A 49 1.40 -36.48 -7.02
CA ALA A 49 2.82 -36.26 -6.66
C ALA A 49 3.81 -36.82 -7.70
N THR A 50 3.46 -37.96 -8.30
CA THR A 50 4.28 -38.66 -9.30
C THR A 50 4.11 -38.11 -10.72
N ASN A 51 3.13 -37.24 -10.95
CA ASN A 51 2.85 -36.64 -12.24
C ASN A 51 2.26 -35.23 -12.07
N ALA A 52 3.03 -34.34 -11.45
CA ALA A 52 2.60 -33.01 -11.03
C ALA A 52 2.15 -32.09 -12.18
N SER A 53 2.45 -32.44 -13.43
CA SER A 53 2.10 -31.65 -14.63
C SER A 53 0.99 -32.29 -15.47
N ASN A 54 0.32 -33.31 -14.96
CA ASN A 54 -0.88 -33.86 -15.59
C ASN A 54 -2.15 -33.19 -15.06
N PHE A 55 -2.89 -32.49 -15.92
CA PHE A 55 -4.06 -31.71 -15.52
C PHE A 55 -5.37 -32.33 -16.00
N LYS A 56 -6.36 -32.44 -15.13
CA LYS A 56 -7.74 -32.76 -15.52
C LYS A 56 -8.60 -31.51 -15.44
N LEU A 57 -9.66 -31.47 -16.23
CA LEU A 57 -10.54 -30.31 -16.31
C LEU A 57 -11.95 -30.70 -15.88
N GLN A 58 -12.60 -29.83 -15.13
CA GLN A 58 -14.03 -29.89 -14.87
C GLN A 58 -14.65 -28.53 -15.20
N TYR A 59 -15.88 -28.55 -15.70
CA TYR A 59 -16.69 -27.37 -15.87
C TYR A 59 -18.00 -27.55 -15.11
N ASN A 60 -18.30 -26.65 -14.19
CA ASN A 60 -19.43 -26.76 -13.25
C ASN A 60 -19.49 -28.13 -12.56
N GLY A 61 -18.32 -28.62 -12.13
CA GLY A 61 -18.13 -29.93 -11.47
C GLY A 61 -18.18 -31.16 -12.39
N SER A 62 -18.55 -31.00 -13.67
CA SER A 62 -18.58 -32.11 -14.63
C SER A 62 -17.25 -32.23 -15.38
N PRO A 63 -16.66 -33.44 -15.52
CA PRO A 63 -15.42 -33.61 -16.29
C PRO A 63 -15.56 -33.16 -17.74
N VAL A 64 -14.55 -32.45 -18.26
CA VAL A 64 -14.47 -32.01 -19.66
C VAL A 64 -13.12 -32.36 -20.26
N GLY A 65 -13.08 -32.61 -21.57
CA GLY A 65 -11.84 -32.96 -22.28
C GLY A 65 -11.35 -34.38 -22.00
N ASN A 66 -10.03 -34.56 -21.88
CA ASN A 66 -9.41 -35.87 -21.70
C ASN A 66 -9.52 -36.36 -20.23
N ALA A 67 -10.25 -37.45 -20.01
CA ALA A 67 -10.42 -38.05 -18.68
C ALA A 67 -9.08 -38.51 -18.04
N SER A 68 -8.10 -38.89 -18.85
CA SER A 68 -6.75 -39.25 -18.37
C SER A 68 -5.90 -38.03 -17.99
N GLY A 69 -6.34 -36.83 -18.38
CA GLY A 69 -5.64 -35.57 -18.19
C GLY A 69 -4.73 -35.17 -19.36
N TYR A 70 -4.11 -34.01 -19.20
CA TYR A 70 -3.18 -33.39 -20.13
C TYR A 70 -1.80 -33.27 -19.47
N ASN A 71 -0.80 -33.99 -19.96
CA ASN A 71 0.58 -33.89 -19.47
C ASN A 71 1.26 -32.65 -20.05
N VAL A 72 1.04 -31.50 -19.42
CA VAL A 72 1.54 -30.21 -19.87
C VAL A 72 3.05 -30.16 -19.63
N THR A 73 3.83 -29.91 -20.68
CA THR A 73 5.28 -29.73 -20.59
C THR A 73 5.72 -28.31 -20.91
N ASN A 74 4.77 -27.47 -21.37
CA ASN A 74 5.00 -26.09 -21.71
C ASN A 74 4.00 -25.20 -20.95
N SER A 75 3.07 -24.52 -21.63
CA SER A 75 2.23 -23.47 -21.02
C SER A 75 0.75 -23.88 -20.89
N ILE A 76 0.02 -23.20 -20.01
CA ILE A 76 -1.44 -23.24 -19.94
C ILE A 76 -2.00 -21.88 -20.34
N THR A 77 -2.99 -21.89 -21.24
CA THR A 77 -3.75 -20.70 -21.63
C THR A 77 -5.24 -20.94 -21.43
N ILE A 78 -5.91 -20.03 -20.72
CA ILE A 78 -7.35 -20.05 -20.47
C ILE A 78 -7.94 -18.75 -21.01
N MET A 79 -9.00 -18.87 -21.82
CA MET A 79 -9.72 -17.75 -22.39
C MET A 79 -11.20 -17.86 -22.01
N GLY A 80 -11.70 -16.89 -21.25
CA GLY A 80 -13.10 -16.70 -20.91
C GLY A 80 -13.87 -15.93 -21.98
N GLY A 81 -15.07 -15.49 -21.60
CA GLY A 81 -16.04 -14.80 -22.45
C GLY A 81 -16.45 -13.43 -21.94
N ASN A 82 -17.74 -13.13 -21.99
CA ASN A 82 -18.33 -11.91 -21.41
C ASN A 82 -19.21 -12.22 -20.18
N GLY A 83 -19.20 -13.47 -19.73
CA GLY A 83 -19.97 -13.92 -18.57
C GLY A 83 -19.08 -13.90 -17.34
N ASN A 84 -19.69 -13.91 -16.15
CA ASN A 84 -18.96 -14.06 -14.89
C ASN A 84 -18.29 -15.46 -14.86
N ASP A 85 -17.01 -15.49 -15.15
CA ASP A 85 -16.20 -16.68 -15.28
C ASP A 85 -15.41 -16.93 -14.00
N ALA A 86 -15.38 -18.19 -13.56
CA ALA A 86 -14.55 -18.61 -12.45
C ALA A 86 -13.50 -19.62 -12.92
N VAL A 87 -12.23 -19.38 -12.58
CA VAL A 87 -11.14 -20.34 -12.78
C VAL A 87 -10.57 -20.74 -11.44
N GLU A 88 -10.64 -22.03 -11.14
CA GLU A 88 -10.15 -22.58 -9.90
C GLU A 88 -9.03 -23.59 -10.17
N PHE A 89 -7.86 -23.35 -9.60
CA PHE A 89 -6.79 -24.34 -9.56
C PHE A 89 -6.92 -25.14 -8.27
N GLN A 90 -7.03 -26.45 -8.37
CA GLN A 90 -7.18 -27.33 -7.21
C GLN A 90 -6.18 -28.49 -7.26
N ALA A 91 -5.58 -28.83 -6.12
CA ALA A 91 -4.81 -30.06 -5.98
C ALA A 91 -5.74 -31.29 -5.92
N GLN A 92 -5.47 -32.35 -6.70
CA GLN A 92 -6.20 -33.63 -6.59
C GLN A 92 -5.77 -34.47 -5.36
N ALA A 93 -4.61 -34.16 -4.77
CA ALA A 93 -4.01 -34.83 -3.61
C ALA A 93 -3.11 -33.84 -2.86
N ALA A 94 -2.56 -34.22 -1.70
CA ALA A 94 -1.68 -33.38 -0.87
C ALA A 94 -0.32 -33.00 -1.52
N ALA A 95 -0.17 -33.12 -2.83
CA ALA A 95 1.06 -32.84 -3.56
C ALA A 95 0.93 -31.55 -4.37
N ALA A 96 2.01 -30.77 -4.39
CA ALA A 96 2.11 -29.59 -5.22
C ALA A 96 2.03 -29.95 -6.70
N TYR A 97 1.18 -29.25 -7.45
CA TYR A 97 1.09 -29.39 -8.90
C TYR A 97 1.75 -28.21 -9.61
N ARG A 98 2.26 -28.47 -10.82
CA ARG A 98 3.22 -27.58 -11.47
C ARG A 98 2.90 -27.37 -12.95
N ILE A 99 2.78 -26.11 -13.34
CA ILE A 99 2.80 -25.65 -14.74
C ILE A 99 4.26 -25.45 -15.15
N PRO A 100 4.83 -26.27 -16.07
CA PRO A 100 6.27 -26.18 -16.38
C PRO A 100 6.72 -24.91 -17.09
N GLY A 101 5.80 -24.23 -17.77
CA GLY A 101 6.03 -22.97 -18.48
C GLY A 101 5.15 -21.85 -17.93
N ASN A 102 4.61 -21.03 -18.82
CA ASN A 102 3.81 -19.87 -18.45
C ASN A 102 2.34 -20.22 -18.19
N LEU A 103 1.71 -19.43 -17.33
CA LEU A 103 0.26 -19.37 -17.18
C LEU A 103 -0.26 -18.10 -17.84
N THR A 104 -1.28 -18.23 -18.68
CA THR A 104 -2.00 -17.08 -19.26
C THR A 104 -3.49 -17.27 -19.05
N ILE A 105 -4.15 -16.30 -18.43
CA ILE A 105 -5.59 -16.29 -18.22
C ILE A 105 -6.14 -14.97 -18.77
N ASN A 106 -7.19 -15.04 -19.59
CA ASN A 106 -7.90 -13.88 -20.10
C ASN A 106 -9.41 -14.15 -20.00
N LEU A 107 -10.09 -13.62 -18.97
CA LEU A 107 -11.49 -13.94 -18.69
C LEU A 107 -12.49 -13.02 -19.39
N GLY A 108 -12.07 -11.81 -19.77
CA GLY A 108 -12.81 -10.97 -20.72
C GLY A 108 -13.61 -9.87 -20.03
N ASN A 109 -14.94 -9.89 -20.11
CA ASN A 109 -15.78 -9.00 -19.30
C ASN A 109 -16.64 -9.86 -18.38
N GLY A 110 -17.07 -9.29 -17.26
CA GLY A 110 -17.85 -10.02 -16.26
C GLY A 110 -17.28 -9.76 -14.88
N SER A 111 -17.99 -10.19 -13.86
CA SER A 111 -17.41 -10.29 -12.51
C SER A 111 -16.74 -11.64 -12.37
N ASP A 112 -15.46 -11.68 -12.65
CA ASP A 112 -14.69 -12.90 -12.77
C ASP A 112 -13.96 -13.25 -11.47
N THR A 113 -13.66 -14.53 -11.29
CA THR A 113 -12.95 -15.01 -10.10
C THR A 113 -11.84 -15.99 -10.47
N ILE A 114 -10.65 -15.75 -9.95
CA ILE A 114 -9.53 -16.70 -10.03
C ILE A 114 -9.16 -17.11 -8.62
N THR A 115 -9.03 -18.41 -8.40
CA THR A 115 -8.73 -18.96 -7.08
C THR A 115 -7.72 -20.10 -7.18
N SER A 116 -6.69 -20.07 -6.34
CA SER A 116 -5.79 -21.21 -6.15
C SER A 116 -6.05 -21.92 -4.82
N LYS A 117 -6.25 -23.23 -4.89
CA LYS A 117 -6.40 -24.13 -3.74
C LYS A 117 -5.33 -25.21 -3.76
N GLY A 118 -4.72 -25.46 -2.61
CA GLY A 118 -3.58 -26.35 -2.49
C GLY A 118 -2.28 -25.73 -2.99
N ALA A 119 -1.17 -26.47 -2.83
CA ALA A 119 0.13 -26.04 -3.30
C ALA A 119 0.20 -26.03 -4.85
N PHE A 120 0.56 -24.88 -5.41
CA PHE A 120 0.56 -24.60 -6.85
C PHE A 120 1.85 -23.91 -7.27
N THR A 121 2.46 -24.34 -8.38
CA THR A 121 3.66 -23.70 -8.93
C THR A 121 3.54 -23.39 -10.41
N VAL A 122 3.87 -22.17 -10.79
CA VAL A 122 4.14 -21.75 -12.18
C VAL A 122 5.65 -21.58 -12.34
N ASN A 123 6.28 -22.43 -13.15
CA ASN A 123 7.72 -22.36 -13.39
C ASN A 123 8.13 -21.16 -14.26
N GLY A 124 7.21 -20.68 -15.10
CA GLY A 124 7.37 -19.46 -15.88
C GLY A 124 6.70 -18.26 -15.21
N SER A 125 6.23 -17.34 -16.04
CA SER A 125 5.45 -16.17 -15.60
C SER A 125 3.94 -16.45 -15.63
N ALA A 126 3.18 -15.73 -14.82
CA ALA A 126 1.73 -15.72 -14.84
C ALA A 126 1.22 -14.36 -15.34
N ASN A 127 0.47 -14.37 -16.46
CA ASN A 127 -0.22 -13.20 -16.99
C ASN A 127 -1.73 -13.41 -16.88
N ILE A 128 -2.39 -12.60 -16.06
CA ILE A 128 -3.80 -12.69 -15.76
C ILE A 128 -4.47 -11.39 -16.22
N ASN A 129 -5.53 -11.53 -17.01
CA ASN A 129 -6.40 -10.44 -17.43
C ASN A 129 -7.84 -10.85 -17.11
N VAL A 130 -8.48 -10.13 -16.20
CA VAL A 130 -9.89 -10.34 -15.83
C VAL A 130 -10.79 -9.28 -16.48
N GLY A 131 -10.19 -8.19 -16.95
CA GLY A 131 -10.85 -7.23 -17.85
C GLY A 131 -11.83 -6.31 -17.11
N ASN A 132 -13.06 -6.13 -17.61
CA ASN A 132 -14.02 -5.22 -16.97
C ASN A 132 -15.06 -5.98 -16.14
N GLY A 133 -15.43 -5.41 -15.00
CA GLY A 133 -16.40 -5.92 -14.05
C GLY A 133 -15.76 -5.97 -12.66
N ASN A 134 -16.51 -6.37 -11.63
CA ASN A 134 -15.92 -6.49 -10.29
C ASN A 134 -15.26 -7.85 -10.16
N ASP A 135 -13.94 -7.90 -10.24
CA ASP A 135 -13.17 -9.12 -10.32
C ASP A 135 -12.48 -9.47 -9.00
N THR A 136 -12.18 -10.74 -8.82
CA THR A 136 -11.40 -11.21 -7.67
C THR A 136 -10.30 -12.17 -8.11
N ILE A 137 -9.06 -11.86 -7.78
CA ILE A 137 -7.92 -12.77 -7.93
C ILE A 137 -7.43 -13.14 -6.53
N ASN A 138 -7.63 -14.39 -6.12
CA ASN A 138 -7.09 -14.93 -4.87
C ASN A 138 -6.07 -16.03 -5.13
N LEU A 139 -4.80 -15.75 -4.88
CA LEU A 139 -3.69 -16.69 -5.12
C LEU A 139 -3.24 -17.43 -3.85
N SER A 140 -4.08 -17.49 -2.81
CA SER A 140 -3.73 -18.18 -1.55
C SER A 140 -4.93 -18.76 -0.75
N SER A 141 -6.09 -18.92 -1.38
CA SER A 141 -7.41 -18.82 -0.71
C SER A 141 -7.87 -19.93 0.24
N SER A 142 -7.15 -21.04 0.38
CA SER A 142 -7.80 -22.31 0.81
C SER A 142 -7.34 -22.82 2.17
N ALA A 143 -6.06 -22.70 2.50
CA ALA A 143 -5.54 -23.04 3.82
C ALA A 143 -4.22 -22.33 4.11
N ALA A 144 -3.92 -22.13 5.39
CA ALA A 144 -2.64 -21.66 5.90
C ALA A 144 -1.41 -22.40 5.31
N ALA A 145 -1.55 -23.70 5.03
CA ALA A 145 -0.47 -24.53 4.49
C ALA A 145 -0.35 -24.46 2.96
N ASP A 146 -1.30 -23.81 2.27
CA ASP A 146 -1.26 -23.70 0.82
C ASP A 146 -0.15 -22.73 0.40
N THR A 147 0.54 -23.09 -0.69
CA THR A 147 1.68 -22.33 -1.20
C THR A 147 1.50 -22.10 -2.69
N THR A 148 1.48 -20.85 -3.12
CA THR A 148 1.52 -20.48 -4.53
C THR A 148 2.91 -19.91 -4.85
N THR A 149 3.61 -20.53 -5.79
CA THR A 149 4.92 -20.07 -6.25
C THR A 149 4.88 -19.73 -7.73
N ILE A 150 5.28 -18.51 -8.08
CA ILE A 150 5.49 -18.08 -9.45
C ILE A 150 6.97 -17.76 -9.62
N ASN A 151 7.67 -18.55 -10.43
CA ASN A 151 9.12 -18.42 -10.60
C ASN A 151 9.51 -17.26 -11.53
N GLY A 152 8.60 -16.82 -12.40
CA GLY A 152 8.74 -15.64 -13.23
C GLY A 152 8.00 -14.43 -12.69
N ASN A 153 7.56 -13.56 -13.60
CA ASN A 153 6.76 -12.38 -13.25
C ASN A 153 5.30 -12.76 -13.00
N LEU A 154 4.61 -11.99 -12.17
CA LEU A 154 3.17 -11.98 -12.03
C LEU A 154 2.63 -10.66 -12.56
N THR A 155 1.75 -10.69 -13.54
CA THR A 155 1.00 -9.52 -13.99
C THR A 155 -0.50 -9.81 -13.87
N ALA A 156 -1.21 -9.00 -13.10
CA ALA A 156 -2.66 -9.02 -12.97
C ALA A 156 -3.23 -7.72 -13.54
N ASN A 157 -4.07 -7.82 -14.57
CA ASN A 157 -4.80 -6.70 -15.16
C ASN A 157 -6.28 -6.85 -14.81
N MET A 158 -6.75 -6.01 -13.89
CA MET A 158 -8.12 -5.94 -13.39
C MET A 158 -8.63 -4.55 -13.78
N LEU A 159 -9.19 -4.41 -14.98
CA LEU A 159 -9.25 -3.12 -15.66
C LEU A 159 -10.26 -2.17 -15.00
N GLY A 160 -11.52 -2.22 -15.40
CA GLY A 160 -12.56 -1.34 -14.89
C GLY A 160 -13.49 -2.10 -13.97
N GLY A 161 -13.66 -1.66 -12.74
CA GLY A 161 -14.44 -2.40 -11.74
C GLY A 161 -14.07 -1.97 -10.34
N ASN A 162 -14.69 -2.61 -9.35
CA ASN A 162 -14.20 -2.65 -7.98
C ASN A 162 -13.53 -4.01 -7.74
N ASP A 163 -12.23 -4.04 -7.95
CA ASP A 163 -11.43 -5.24 -8.12
C ASP A 163 -10.63 -5.59 -6.86
N ILE A 164 -10.52 -6.89 -6.56
CA ILE A 164 -9.79 -7.38 -5.40
C ILE A 164 -8.67 -8.35 -5.81
N PHE A 165 -7.42 -7.99 -5.54
CA PHE A 165 -6.29 -8.92 -5.54
C PHE A 165 -5.96 -9.29 -4.11
N ARG A 166 -5.94 -10.59 -3.78
CA ARG A 166 -5.57 -11.03 -2.43
C ARG A 166 -4.64 -12.23 -2.37
N ALA A 167 -3.78 -12.17 -1.36
CA ALA A 167 -2.94 -13.25 -0.86
C ALA A 167 -2.87 -13.12 0.67
N ASP A 168 -3.90 -13.61 1.36
CA ASP A 168 -4.14 -13.40 2.78
C ASP A 168 -4.16 -14.71 3.61
N THR A 169 -4.56 -15.83 3.02
CA THR A 169 -4.85 -17.06 3.76
C THR A 169 -3.68 -18.05 3.75
N GLY A 170 -2.93 -18.13 2.64
CA GLY A 170 -1.79 -19.02 2.43
C GLY A 170 -0.55 -18.26 1.95
N SER A 171 0.53 -18.98 1.61
CA SER A 171 1.77 -18.32 1.17
C SER A 171 1.73 -17.98 -0.32
N LEU A 172 2.23 -16.80 -0.69
CA LEU A 172 2.48 -16.41 -2.07
C LEU A 172 3.96 -16.05 -2.23
N THR A 173 4.67 -16.75 -3.11
CA THR A 173 6.03 -16.39 -3.52
C THR A 173 6.05 -16.03 -5.00
N VAL A 174 6.56 -14.84 -5.32
CA VAL A 174 6.84 -14.41 -6.70
C VAL A 174 8.31 -14.04 -6.82
N ASN A 175 9.06 -14.85 -7.57
CA ASN A 175 10.50 -14.65 -7.73
C ASN A 175 10.86 -13.56 -8.76
N GLY A 176 9.94 -13.27 -9.69
CA GLY A 176 10.02 -12.12 -10.59
C GLY A 176 9.26 -10.90 -10.07
N PHE A 177 9.03 -9.93 -10.94
CA PHE A 177 8.27 -8.72 -10.60
C PHE A 177 6.76 -9.01 -10.51
N THR A 178 6.11 -8.41 -9.53
CA THR A 178 4.64 -8.41 -9.41
C THR A 178 4.09 -7.06 -9.84
N THR A 179 3.19 -7.06 -10.82
CA THR A 179 2.48 -5.87 -11.29
C THR A 179 0.97 -6.11 -11.22
N ILE A 180 0.26 -5.24 -10.50
CA ILE A 180 -1.20 -5.24 -10.39
C ILE A 180 -1.70 -3.94 -11.00
N ASN A 181 -2.49 -4.02 -12.07
CA ASN A 181 -3.10 -2.88 -12.73
C ASN A 181 -4.61 -2.89 -12.45
N GLY A 182 -5.13 -1.78 -11.93
CA GLY A 182 -6.53 -1.52 -11.62
C GLY A 182 -7.11 -2.26 -10.40
N GLY A 183 -6.28 -2.95 -9.60
CA GLY A 183 -6.72 -3.53 -8.34
C GLY A 183 -7.09 -2.44 -7.33
N ASN A 184 -8.38 -2.30 -7.00
CA ASN A 184 -8.83 -1.33 -6.00
C ASN A 184 -8.44 -1.78 -4.60
N THR A 185 -8.72 -3.02 -4.25
CA THR A 185 -8.30 -3.62 -2.98
C THR A 185 -7.18 -4.62 -3.23
N VAL A 186 -6.02 -4.38 -2.62
CA VAL A 186 -4.88 -5.30 -2.63
C VAL A 186 -4.57 -5.73 -1.20
N GLU A 187 -4.80 -7.00 -0.90
CA GLU A 187 -4.60 -7.59 0.43
C GLU A 187 -3.44 -8.60 0.37
N LEU A 188 -2.34 -8.28 1.05
CA LEU A 188 -1.12 -9.09 1.13
C LEU A 188 -0.79 -9.29 2.60
N THR A 189 -1.48 -10.23 3.24
CA THR A 189 -1.37 -10.45 4.68
C THR A 189 -1.02 -11.90 4.96
N SER A 190 -0.45 -12.17 6.13
CA SER A 190 -0.31 -13.56 6.58
C SER A 190 -1.23 -13.81 7.78
N VAL A 191 -2.16 -14.75 7.65
CA VAL A 191 -3.01 -15.12 8.77
C VAL A 191 -2.24 -16.05 9.73
N GLY A 192 -1.78 -15.48 10.85
CA GLY A 192 -1.69 -16.18 12.13
C GLY A 192 -0.46 -17.09 12.36
N GLY A 193 0.64 -16.49 12.83
CA GLY A 193 1.63 -17.12 13.72
C GLY A 193 2.39 -18.35 13.21
N THR A 194 2.22 -18.72 11.94
CA THR A 194 2.99 -19.75 11.25
C THR A 194 3.69 -19.08 10.06
N THR A 195 4.76 -19.71 9.56
CA THR A 195 5.65 -19.25 8.46
C THR A 195 4.92 -19.11 7.11
N ILE A 196 3.88 -18.31 7.07
CA ILE A 196 3.16 -17.91 5.89
C ILE A 196 3.75 -16.57 5.49
N SER A 197 4.38 -16.52 4.33
CA SER A 197 5.07 -15.34 3.83
C SER A 197 4.51 -14.98 2.47
N VAL A 198 4.00 -13.77 2.36
CA VAL A 198 3.94 -13.11 1.05
C VAL A 198 5.35 -12.62 0.75
N LEU A 199 6.03 -13.30 -0.15
CA LEU A 199 7.40 -13.00 -0.55
C LEU A 199 7.45 -12.60 -2.03
N LEU A 200 7.58 -11.32 -2.29
CA LEU A 200 7.63 -10.79 -3.66
C LEU A 200 9.02 -10.20 -3.94
N ASN A 201 9.50 -10.33 -5.17
CA ASN A 201 10.75 -9.68 -5.54
C ASN A 201 10.61 -8.15 -5.56
N SER A 202 9.58 -7.62 -6.21
CA SER A 202 9.15 -6.23 -6.08
C SER A 202 7.67 -6.14 -6.44
N LEU A 203 7.01 -5.09 -5.95
CA LEU A 203 5.58 -4.88 -6.12
C LEU A 203 5.33 -3.51 -6.76
N THR A 204 4.58 -3.51 -7.86
CA THR A 204 4.01 -2.31 -8.45
C THR A 204 2.50 -2.47 -8.52
N ILE A 205 1.78 -1.54 -7.90
CA ILE A 205 0.33 -1.44 -7.97
C ILE A 205 0.01 -0.12 -8.67
N ASN A 206 -0.78 -0.20 -9.73
CA ASN A 206 -1.25 0.94 -10.49
C ASN A 206 -2.78 0.93 -10.54
N SER A 207 -3.41 1.63 -9.61
CA SER A 207 -4.86 1.72 -9.44
C SER A 207 -5.45 3.00 -10.04
N THR A 208 -4.76 3.61 -11.01
CA THR A 208 -5.20 4.85 -11.69
C THR A 208 -6.43 4.66 -12.58
N ALA A 209 -6.76 3.42 -12.96
CA ALA A 209 -7.86 3.14 -13.88
C ALA A 209 -9.27 3.27 -13.24
N GLY A 210 -9.34 3.40 -11.92
CA GLY A 210 -10.58 3.41 -11.14
C GLY A 210 -10.91 4.75 -10.50
N GLU A 211 -10.97 5.83 -11.29
CA GLU A 211 -11.36 7.21 -10.88
C GLU A 211 -12.83 7.31 -10.36
N THR A 212 -13.36 6.26 -9.76
CA THR A 212 -14.67 6.20 -9.10
C THR A 212 -14.63 5.45 -7.77
N PHE A 213 -13.52 4.79 -7.42
CA PHE A 213 -13.44 3.93 -6.25
C PHE A 213 -12.28 4.31 -5.34
N ALA A 214 -12.49 4.13 -4.04
CA ALA A 214 -11.41 4.17 -3.07
C ALA A 214 -10.48 2.97 -3.31
N ASN A 215 -9.17 3.18 -3.17
CA ASN A 215 -8.19 2.11 -3.28
C ASN A 215 -7.56 1.81 -1.93
N ALA A 216 -7.26 0.54 -1.68
CA ALA A 216 -6.67 0.06 -0.45
C ALA A 216 -5.51 -0.89 -0.75
N LEU A 217 -4.34 -0.62 -0.17
CA LEU A 217 -3.27 -1.58 -0.01
C LEU A 217 -3.16 -1.96 1.46
N SER A 218 -3.26 -3.25 1.77
CA SER A 218 -2.95 -3.79 3.08
C SER A 218 -1.83 -4.79 2.93
N MET A 219 -0.63 -4.44 3.40
CA MET A 219 0.46 -5.38 3.62
C MET A 219 0.61 -5.58 5.13
N ALA A 220 0.51 -6.83 5.59
CA ALA A 220 0.61 -7.15 7.01
C ALA A 220 1.48 -8.39 7.26
N ASP A 221 1.86 -8.56 8.53
CA ASP A 221 2.36 -9.83 9.10
C ASP A 221 3.46 -10.51 8.28
N GLU A 222 4.70 -10.03 8.37
CA GLU A 222 5.87 -10.68 7.72
C GLU A 222 5.79 -10.76 6.18
N THR A 223 4.99 -9.89 5.56
CA THR A 223 5.09 -9.64 4.12
C THR A 223 6.47 -9.06 3.80
N GLN A 224 7.17 -9.70 2.87
CA GLN A 224 8.53 -9.36 2.49
C GLN A 224 8.61 -8.98 1.01
N LEU A 225 9.17 -7.80 0.75
CA LEU A 225 9.57 -7.37 -0.58
C LEU A 225 11.09 -7.35 -0.65
N ARG A 226 11.67 -8.16 -1.55
CA ARG A 226 13.14 -8.19 -1.74
C ARG A 226 13.68 -6.94 -2.45
N GLY A 227 12.79 -6.12 -3.00
CA GLY A 227 13.08 -4.93 -3.77
C GLY A 227 12.10 -3.83 -3.41
N ASN A 228 11.57 -3.14 -4.41
CA ASN A 228 10.80 -1.91 -4.20
C ASN A 228 9.30 -2.17 -4.04
N LEU A 229 8.65 -1.28 -3.29
CA LEU A 229 7.21 -1.05 -3.34
C LEU A 229 6.94 0.23 -4.14
N VAL A 230 6.07 0.12 -5.15
CA VAL A 230 5.52 1.27 -5.86
C VAL A 230 4.00 1.14 -5.85
N TYR A 231 3.33 2.07 -5.18
CA TYR A 231 1.89 2.20 -5.18
C TYR A 231 1.52 3.51 -5.86
N ILE A 232 0.64 3.44 -6.85
CA ILE A 232 0.13 4.60 -7.59
C ILE A 232 -1.38 4.46 -7.66
N SER A 233 -2.11 5.43 -7.11
CA SER A 233 -3.57 5.49 -7.16
C SER A 233 -4.07 6.75 -7.87
N GLY A 234 -5.39 6.87 -7.96
CA GLY A 234 -6.11 7.93 -8.66
C GLY A 234 -6.53 9.08 -7.74
N SER A 235 -7.66 9.71 -8.04
CA SER A 235 -8.11 10.92 -7.34
C SER A 235 -9.08 10.66 -6.17
N PHE A 236 -9.20 9.43 -5.66
CA PHE A 236 -10.18 9.07 -4.63
C PHE A 236 -9.48 8.82 -3.30
N VAL A 237 -10.28 8.56 -2.26
CA VAL A 237 -9.77 8.16 -0.94
C VAL A 237 -8.90 6.92 -1.11
N ASP A 238 -7.62 7.03 -0.77
CA ASP A 238 -6.71 5.90 -0.82
C ASP A 238 -6.14 5.61 0.56
N THR A 239 -6.07 4.32 0.91
CA THR A 239 -5.53 3.84 2.17
C THR A 239 -4.38 2.88 1.90
N VAL A 240 -3.22 3.13 2.50
CA VAL A 240 -2.06 2.24 2.40
C VAL A 240 -1.56 1.88 3.79
N GLY A 241 -1.73 0.61 4.16
CA GLY A 241 -1.09 -0.01 5.31
C GLY A 241 0.07 -0.89 4.87
N ILE A 242 1.26 -0.72 5.46
CA ILE A 242 2.43 -1.61 5.25
C ILE A 242 2.95 -2.22 6.55
N ASP A 243 2.01 -2.42 7.47
CA ASP A 243 2.19 -2.83 8.85
C ASP A 243 3.00 -4.11 9.01
N GLY A 244 4.10 -4.08 9.77
CA GLY A 244 4.87 -5.28 10.11
C GLY A 244 5.52 -5.95 8.90
N SER A 245 5.63 -5.22 7.80
CA SER A 245 6.24 -5.66 6.55
C SER A 245 7.72 -5.32 6.50
N THR A 246 8.49 -6.09 5.72
CA THR A 246 9.89 -5.78 5.42
C THR A 246 10.06 -5.49 3.93
N ILE A 247 10.56 -4.31 3.60
CA ILE A 247 10.84 -3.86 2.24
C ILE A 247 12.34 -3.61 2.13
N LEU A 248 13.06 -4.44 1.37
CA LEU A 248 14.52 -4.34 1.24
C LEU A 248 14.97 -3.19 0.32
N GLY A 249 14.07 -2.68 -0.52
CA GLY A 249 14.29 -1.52 -1.39
C GLY A 249 13.58 -0.26 -0.89
N ASN A 250 13.23 0.61 -1.83
CA ASN A 250 12.48 1.84 -1.55
C ASN A 250 10.97 1.57 -1.54
N ALA A 251 10.23 2.40 -0.81
CA ALA A 251 8.78 2.49 -0.87
C ALA A 251 8.37 3.85 -1.45
N THR A 252 7.59 3.85 -2.52
CA THR A 252 6.98 5.05 -3.10
C THR A 252 5.47 4.87 -3.11
N LEU A 253 4.78 5.70 -2.34
CA LEU A 253 3.33 5.74 -2.20
C LEU A 253 2.84 7.03 -2.85
N ASN A 254 2.38 6.95 -4.09
CA ASN A 254 1.76 8.05 -4.79
C ASN A 254 0.25 7.88 -4.74
N LEU A 255 -0.37 8.57 -3.79
CA LEU A 255 -1.79 8.50 -3.48
C LEU A 255 -2.63 9.42 -4.39
N GLY A 256 -2.02 9.95 -5.46
CA GLY A 256 -2.67 10.84 -6.40
C GLY A 256 -3.06 12.20 -5.81
N GLN A 257 -3.83 12.97 -6.57
CA GLN A 257 -4.08 14.38 -6.28
C GLN A 257 -5.24 14.65 -5.33
N GLY A 258 -5.93 13.63 -4.80
CA GLY A 258 -7.17 13.81 -4.03
C GLY A 258 -8.14 14.71 -4.81
N GLY A 259 -8.93 14.13 -5.70
CA GLY A 259 -9.74 14.84 -6.71
C GLY A 259 -10.80 15.81 -6.18
N SER A 260 -10.92 15.91 -4.85
CA SER A 260 -11.76 16.84 -4.10
C SER A 260 -11.08 17.11 -2.76
N ALA A 261 -11.32 18.27 -2.14
CA ALA A 261 -10.91 18.58 -0.77
C ALA A 261 -11.46 17.61 0.31
N THR A 262 -12.29 16.64 -0.09
CA THR A 262 -12.87 15.58 0.75
C THR A 262 -12.24 14.20 0.53
N ALA A 263 -11.32 14.07 -0.43
CA ALA A 263 -10.63 12.80 -0.72
C ALA A 263 -9.39 12.73 0.17
N ASN A 264 -9.60 12.28 1.40
CA ASN A 264 -8.55 12.17 2.41
C ASN A 264 -7.73 10.90 2.19
N GLN A 265 -6.42 11.04 2.08
CA GLN A 265 -5.51 9.92 1.92
C GLN A 265 -5.00 9.46 3.27
N THR A 266 -4.76 8.17 3.43
CA THR A 266 -4.24 7.61 4.69
C THR A 266 -3.08 6.67 4.43
N VAL A 267 -1.95 6.91 5.09
CA VAL A 267 -0.83 5.97 5.17
C VAL A 267 -0.60 5.58 6.61
N THR A 268 -0.54 4.28 6.86
CA THR A 268 -0.42 3.73 8.20
C THR A 268 0.72 2.71 8.26
N LEU A 269 1.59 2.93 9.25
CA LEU A 269 2.62 2.01 9.73
C LEU A 269 2.37 1.81 11.24
N SER A 270 1.25 1.19 11.61
CA SER A 270 0.73 1.04 12.99
C SER A 270 0.69 -0.42 13.44
N ALA A 271 1.75 -1.16 13.13
CA ALA A 271 1.80 -2.59 13.36
C ALA A 271 2.11 -2.99 14.80
N THR A 272 1.62 -4.15 15.22
CA THR A 272 2.09 -4.82 16.44
C THR A 272 3.49 -5.44 16.27
N LYS A 273 3.96 -5.58 15.03
CA LYS A 273 5.29 -6.06 14.66
C LYS A 273 6.09 -4.94 14.01
N ALA A 274 7.42 -5.02 14.07
CA ALA A 274 8.27 -3.97 13.51
C ALA A 274 8.09 -3.86 11.98
N THR A 275 7.97 -2.63 11.49
CA THR A 275 7.99 -2.32 10.05
C THR A 275 9.40 -1.91 9.66
N THR A 276 9.94 -2.47 8.58
CA THR A 276 11.30 -2.12 8.09
C THR A 276 11.30 -1.77 6.61
N ILE A 277 11.82 -0.59 6.28
CA ILE A 277 12.14 -0.16 4.92
C ILE A 277 13.64 0.07 4.86
N ASN A 278 14.37 -0.78 4.14
CA ASN A 278 15.83 -0.69 4.06
C ASN A 278 16.30 0.40 3.07
N GLY A 279 15.40 0.88 2.19
CA GLY A 279 15.60 2.06 1.36
C GLY A 279 14.92 3.31 1.94
N SER A 280 14.56 4.23 1.04
CA SER A 280 13.83 5.47 1.38
C SER A 280 12.31 5.26 1.28
N LEU A 281 11.56 6.07 2.03
CA LEU A 281 10.11 6.20 1.92
C LEU A 281 9.76 7.54 1.28
N THR A 282 8.92 7.51 0.26
CA THR A 282 8.32 8.71 -0.33
C THR A 282 6.81 8.56 -0.33
N VAL A 283 6.11 9.52 0.27
CA VAL A 283 4.66 9.64 0.19
C VAL A 283 4.32 10.92 -0.54
N LEU A 284 3.50 10.79 -1.58
CA LEU A 284 2.93 11.89 -2.35
C LEU A 284 1.42 11.79 -2.23
N SER A 285 0.77 12.82 -1.73
CA SER A 285 -0.67 13.00 -1.79
C SER A 285 -1.00 14.39 -2.33
N GLY A 286 -2.24 14.84 -2.15
CA GLY A 286 -2.87 15.79 -3.06
C GLY A 286 -3.57 16.92 -2.34
N ASN A 287 -4.84 17.16 -2.66
CA ASN A 287 -5.69 18.01 -1.83
C ASN A 287 -6.53 17.12 -0.91
N GLY A 288 -6.80 17.58 0.31
CA GLY A 288 -7.62 16.84 1.27
C GLY A 288 -6.98 16.86 2.66
N VAL A 289 -7.67 16.26 3.62
CA VAL A 289 -7.11 16.05 4.96
C VAL A 289 -6.34 14.74 4.93
N ASP A 290 -5.06 14.78 4.59
CA ASP A 290 -4.24 13.58 4.47
C ASP A 290 -3.61 13.21 5.81
N GLN A 291 -3.54 11.90 6.08
CA GLN A 291 -3.05 11.37 7.35
C GLN A 291 -1.89 10.41 7.13
N ILE A 292 -0.75 10.69 7.78
CA ILE A 292 0.41 9.81 7.82
C ILE A 292 0.66 9.43 9.28
N SER A 293 0.63 8.14 9.59
CA SER A 293 0.83 7.66 10.96
C SER A 293 1.86 6.53 11.03
N PHE A 294 2.87 6.70 11.87
CA PHE A 294 3.84 5.67 12.27
C PHE A 294 3.55 5.12 13.68
N ASP A 295 2.28 5.07 14.07
CA ASP A 295 1.78 4.70 15.41
C ASP A 295 1.82 3.19 15.67
N SER A 296 3.00 2.59 15.53
CA SER A 296 3.19 1.16 15.77
C SER A 296 3.56 0.88 17.22
N ALA A 297 2.91 -0.13 17.80
CA ALA A 297 3.30 -0.73 19.08
C ALA A 297 4.76 -1.26 19.08
N ALA A 298 5.30 -1.51 17.88
CA ALA A 298 6.68 -1.90 17.65
C ALA A 298 7.47 -0.78 16.95
N ALA A 299 8.79 -0.91 16.86
CA ALA A 299 9.62 0.08 16.15
C ALA A 299 9.34 0.11 14.64
N THR A 300 9.30 1.31 14.06
CA THR A 300 9.38 1.52 12.62
C THR A 300 10.80 1.95 12.24
N THR A 301 11.45 1.20 11.35
CA THR A 301 12.82 1.48 10.88
C THR A 301 12.82 1.79 9.38
N ILE A 302 13.28 2.98 9.01
CA ILE A 302 13.50 3.39 7.63
C ILE A 302 14.98 3.73 7.48
N ASN A 303 15.79 2.88 6.84
CA ASN A 303 17.24 3.08 6.77
C ASN A 303 17.65 4.22 5.81
N GLY A 304 16.78 4.57 4.86
CA GLY A 304 16.96 5.70 3.96
C GLY A 304 16.33 7.00 4.48
N SER A 305 16.03 7.90 3.56
CA SER A 305 15.36 9.18 3.88
C SER A 305 13.83 9.02 3.80
N VAL A 306 13.12 9.90 4.48
CA VAL A 306 11.65 10.03 4.42
C VAL A 306 11.30 11.36 3.75
N THR A 307 10.43 11.31 2.75
CA THR A 307 9.85 12.50 2.12
C THR A 307 8.34 12.37 2.11
N LEU A 308 7.66 13.28 2.80
CA LEU A 308 6.21 13.42 2.80
C LEU A 308 5.87 14.72 2.07
N ASN A 309 5.11 14.63 0.98
CA ASN A 309 4.61 15.78 0.25
C ASN A 309 3.09 15.62 0.11
N LEU A 310 2.35 16.33 0.95
CA LEU A 310 0.92 16.06 1.15
C LEU A 310 -0.01 17.07 0.48
N GLY A 311 0.54 18.08 -0.19
CA GLY A 311 -0.25 19.11 -0.87
C GLY A 311 -1.18 19.87 0.09
N ASN A 312 -2.35 20.31 -0.39
CA ASN A 312 -3.21 21.24 0.36
C ASN A 312 -4.26 20.52 1.22
N GLY A 313 -4.78 21.20 2.23
CA GLY A 313 -5.75 20.71 3.20
C GLY A 313 -5.10 20.53 4.56
N ASP A 314 -5.90 20.24 5.57
CA ASP A 314 -5.43 20.17 6.96
C ASP A 314 -4.79 18.80 7.19
N ASN A 315 -3.48 18.66 6.92
CA ASN A 315 -2.81 17.36 6.98
C ASN A 315 -2.40 17.01 8.41
N VAL A 316 -2.41 15.72 8.74
CA VAL A 316 -1.99 15.22 10.04
C VAL A 316 -0.86 14.21 9.86
N ILE A 317 0.29 14.52 10.44
CA ILE A 317 1.48 13.68 10.40
C ILE A 317 1.87 13.31 11.83
N THR A 318 1.75 12.04 12.16
CA THR A 318 2.17 11.48 13.45
C THR A 318 3.30 10.50 13.21
N LEU A 319 4.53 10.92 13.49
CA LEU A 319 5.72 10.08 13.45
C LEU A 319 6.08 9.68 14.87
N ASP A 320 5.16 8.96 15.50
CA ASP A 320 5.27 8.51 16.88
C ASP A 320 5.03 7.00 16.89
N GLY A 321 5.87 6.22 17.56
CA GLY A 321 5.63 4.80 17.78
C GLY A 321 5.97 4.43 19.22
N ASP A 322 5.30 3.40 19.76
CA ASP A 322 5.58 2.86 21.09
C ASP A 322 6.93 2.11 21.15
N GLY A 323 7.66 2.02 20.03
CA GLY A 323 9.03 1.52 19.98
C GLY A 323 9.99 2.55 19.39
N ASP A 324 11.27 2.41 19.75
CA ASP A 324 12.36 3.27 19.27
C ASP A 324 12.43 3.27 17.74
N SER A 325 11.82 4.27 17.11
CA SER A 325 11.68 4.38 15.67
C SER A 325 12.82 5.20 15.08
N VAL A 326 13.27 4.82 13.87
CA VAL A 326 14.50 5.38 13.28
C VAL A 326 14.28 5.72 11.81
N ILE A 327 14.66 6.95 11.45
CA ILE A 327 14.94 7.38 10.08
C ILE A 327 16.46 7.49 9.92
N GLY A 328 17.05 6.61 9.11
CA GLY A 328 18.49 6.51 8.88
C GLY A 328 19.05 7.67 8.04
N GLY A 329 18.21 8.32 7.24
CA GLY A 329 18.54 9.48 6.41
C GLY A 329 17.90 10.79 6.90
N ALA A 330 17.60 11.67 5.94
CA ALA A 330 16.92 12.94 6.21
C ALA A 330 15.40 12.75 6.31
N LEU A 331 14.74 13.65 7.04
CA LEU A 331 13.29 13.80 7.05
C LEU A 331 12.93 15.09 6.29
N THR A 332 11.98 14.99 5.36
CA THR A 332 11.40 16.15 4.67
C THR A 332 9.88 16.04 4.72
N ILE A 333 9.23 17.05 5.29
CA ILE A 333 7.78 17.21 5.34
C ILE A 333 7.44 18.50 4.58
N LEU A 334 6.60 18.36 3.56
CA LEU A 334 6.07 19.44 2.75
C LEU A 334 4.55 19.31 2.74
N THR A 335 3.87 20.30 3.30
CA THR A 335 2.44 20.48 3.10
C THR A 335 2.20 21.79 2.33
N GLY A 336 0.95 22.04 2.00
CA GLY A 336 0.50 23.14 1.15
C GLY A 336 -0.21 24.20 1.96
N THR A 337 -1.42 24.57 1.54
CA THR A 337 -2.28 25.44 2.34
C THR A 337 -3.22 24.61 3.20
N GLY A 338 -3.39 24.94 4.47
CA GLY A 338 -4.24 24.19 5.40
C GLY A 338 -3.70 24.29 6.82
N ASP A 339 -4.50 23.91 7.80
CA ASP A 339 -4.04 23.82 9.20
C ASP A 339 -3.34 22.47 9.40
N ASP A 340 -2.02 22.46 9.20
CA ASP A 340 -1.24 21.22 9.22
C ASP A 340 -0.69 20.90 10.61
N THR A 341 -0.80 19.65 11.04
CA THR A 341 -0.29 19.16 12.32
C THR A 341 0.83 18.13 12.12
N VAL A 342 1.98 18.36 12.73
CA VAL A 342 3.11 17.42 12.79
C VAL A 342 3.41 17.10 14.24
N SER A 343 3.42 15.81 14.58
CA SER A 343 3.94 15.28 15.85
C SER A 343 5.05 14.28 15.57
N ILE A 344 6.21 14.43 16.23
CA ILE A 344 7.35 13.50 16.09
C ILE A 344 7.76 13.00 17.48
N GLY A 345 7.78 11.68 17.63
CA GLY A 345 8.09 10.95 18.86
C GLY A 345 6.97 10.95 19.91
N SER A 346 7.21 10.21 21.00
CA SER A 346 6.29 10.02 22.14
C SER A 346 6.94 10.38 23.47
N ALA A 347 6.13 10.47 24.50
CA ALA A 347 6.60 10.58 25.88
C ALA A 347 7.53 9.44 26.31
N ASP A 348 7.32 8.23 25.77
CA ASP A 348 7.88 6.99 26.32
C ASP A 348 9.07 6.44 25.51
N ASN A 349 9.18 6.78 24.22
CA ASN A 349 10.16 6.19 23.31
C ASN A 349 10.97 7.23 22.55
N LEU A 350 12.19 6.85 22.15
CA LEU A 350 13.07 7.72 21.42
C LEU A 350 12.78 7.64 19.91
N PHE A 351 12.48 8.78 19.29
CA PHE A 351 12.44 8.87 17.83
C PHE A 351 13.75 9.45 17.29
N THR A 352 14.46 8.71 16.42
CA THR A 352 15.77 9.13 15.92
C THR A 352 15.75 9.44 14.42
N ILE A 353 16.24 10.62 14.06
CA ILE A 353 16.53 11.05 12.69
C ILE A 353 18.05 11.21 12.57
N ASN A 354 18.70 10.30 11.85
CA ASN A 354 20.16 10.30 11.68
C ASN A 354 20.66 11.41 10.74
N GLY A 355 19.78 11.96 9.89
CA GLY A 355 20.06 13.10 9.02
C GLY A 355 19.54 14.43 9.57
N SER A 356 19.28 15.37 8.66
CA SER A 356 18.61 16.64 8.97
C SER A 356 17.09 16.49 8.78
N ALA A 357 16.32 17.32 9.48
CA ALA A 357 14.88 17.44 9.32
C ALA A 357 14.53 18.81 8.70
N SER A 358 13.68 18.80 7.67
CA SER A 358 13.13 20.00 7.03
C SER A 358 11.61 19.88 7.01
N ILE A 359 10.93 20.79 7.70
CA ILE A 359 9.47 20.83 7.82
C ILE A 359 9.00 22.17 7.27
N ASN A 360 8.15 22.12 6.25
CA ASN A 360 7.50 23.28 5.67
C ASN A 360 6.00 23.03 5.66
N LEU A 361 5.28 23.76 6.52
CA LEU A 361 3.84 23.60 6.71
C LEU A 361 3.00 24.58 5.87
N GLY A 362 3.64 25.41 5.05
CA GLY A 362 2.95 26.35 4.19
C GLY A 362 2.02 27.30 4.95
N ASN A 363 0.91 27.72 4.32
CA ASN A 363 0.02 28.74 4.89
C ASN A 363 -1.23 28.08 5.48
N SER A 364 -1.56 28.34 6.74
CA SER A 364 -2.86 27.95 7.26
C SER A 364 -3.99 28.85 6.75
N ILE A 365 -5.20 28.30 6.75
CA ILE A 365 -6.40 28.93 6.18
C ILE A 365 -7.24 29.57 7.30
N THR A 366 -7.08 29.10 8.54
CA THR A 366 -7.80 29.68 9.67
C THR A 366 -7.21 31.03 10.06
N THR A 367 -8.10 31.97 10.37
CA THR A 367 -7.76 33.33 10.82
C THR A 367 -7.87 33.50 12.32
N ASP A 368 -8.29 32.45 13.02
CA ASP A 368 -8.55 32.48 14.45
C ASP A 368 -7.25 32.26 15.21
N ALA A 369 -7.08 32.92 16.36
CA ALA A 369 -5.86 32.92 17.17
C ALA A 369 -5.49 31.55 17.80
N GLY A 370 -6.19 30.47 17.44
CA GLY A 370 -5.88 29.10 17.87
C GLY A 370 -5.99 28.07 16.73
N GLY A 371 -6.15 28.53 15.49
CA GLY A 371 -5.97 27.70 14.29
C GLY A 371 -4.65 28.08 13.64
N GLY A 372 -4.02 27.15 12.95
CA GLY A 372 -2.64 27.32 12.52
C GLY A 372 -1.92 26.02 12.24
N ASN A 373 -0.65 26.15 11.83
CA ASN A 373 0.21 24.99 11.72
C ASN A 373 0.81 24.64 13.09
N GLU A 374 0.89 23.36 13.40
CA GLU A 374 1.50 22.86 14.63
C GLU A 374 2.64 21.88 14.32
N ALA A 375 3.78 22.07 14.97
CA ALA A 375 4.89 21.13 14.96
C ALA A 375 5.37 20.83 16.39
N THR A 376 5.13 19.61 16.84
CA THR A 376 5.48 19.13 18.18
C THR A 376 6.56 18.05 18.09
N PHE A 377 7.63 18.22 18.86
CA PHE A 377 8.74 17.27 18.99
C PHE A 377 8.77 16.75 20.42
N VAL A 378 8.57 15.45 20.59
CA VAL A 378 8.64 14.77 21.88
C VAL A 378 9.76 13.74 21.82
N SER A 379 10.69 13.76 22.78
CA SER A 379 11.70 12.71 22.91
C SER A 379 12.46 12.39 21.60
N THR A 380 12.82 13.43 20.85
CA THR A 380 13.31 13.30 19.47
C THR A 380 14.79 13.65 19.36
N VAL A 381 15.56 12.80 18.67
CA VAL A 381 16.96 13.04 18.32
C VAL A 381 17.08 13.32 16.83
N ILE A 382 17.64 14.47 16.48
CA ILE A 382 17.99 14.86 15.10
C ILE A 382 19.51 15.07 15.07
N ASN A 383 20.25 14.17 14.44
CA ASN A 383 21.72 14.27 14.41
C ASN A 383 22.22 15.42 13.50
N GLY A 384 21.40 15.84 12.54
CA GLY A 384 21.67 16.97 11.64
C GLY A 384 21.05 18.29 12.10
N ASN A 385 20.69 19.13 11.13
CA ASN A 385 19.98 20.39 11.38
C ASN A 385 18.47 20.15 11.42
N LEU A 386 17.76 21.05 12.09
CA LEU A 386 16.30 21.17 12.02
C LEU A 386 15.95 22.52 11.38
N SER A 387 15.14 22.49 10.32
CA SER A 387 14.54 23.68 9.70
C SER A 387 13.02 23.55 9.75
N TYR A 388 12.36 24.56 10.32
CA TYR A 388 10.92 24.74 10.29
C TYR A 388 10.58 26.00 9.51
N THR A 389 9.57 25.91 8.64
CA THR A 389 8.97 27.05 7.94
C THR A 389 7.46 26.96 8.03
N GLY A 390 6.84 27.93 8.67
CA GLY A 390 5.40 28.12 8.73
C GLY A 390 4.91 29.09 7.65
N GLY A 391 3.81 29.78 7.96
CA GLY A 391 2.99 30.49 6.99
C GLY A 391 2.67 31.94 7.34
N THR A 392 1.53 32.41 6.84
CA THR A 392 0.99 33.76 7.12
C THR A 392 -0.05 33.79 8.25
N SER A 393 -0.28 32.65 8.87
CA SER A 393 -1.20 32.37 9.97
C SER A 393 -0.42 32.10 11.26
N ALA A 394 -1.11 32.00 12.40
CA ALA A 394 -0.47 31.56 13.63
C ALA A 394 0.23 30.20 13.42
N ASP A 395 1.46 30.08 13.88
CA ASP A 395 2.21 28.84 13.90
C ASP A 395 2.61 28.48 15.34
N THR A 396 2.55 27.20 15.70
CA THR A 396 3.03 26.69 16.99
C THR A 396 4.15 25.68 16.78
N VAL A 397 5.30 25.92 17.41
CA VAL A 397 6.43 24.99 17.44
C VAL A 397 6.78 24.64 18.89
N THR A 398 6.63 23.37 19.24
CA THR A 398 6.81 22.89 20.60
C THR A 398 7.88 21.82 20.67
N PHE A 399 8.83 21.96 21.59
CA PHE A 399 9.74 20.90 21.99
C PHE A 399 9.40 20.49 23.42
N THR A 400 9.02 19.24 23.63
CA THR A 400 8.69 18.71 24.96
C THR A 400 9.56 17.50 25.25
N SER A 401 10.45 17.59 26.24
CA SER A 401 11.14 16.40 26.72
C SER A 401 10.39 15.82 27.92
N ASN A 402 10.06 14.53 27.86
CA ASN A 402 9.49 13.81 29.00
C ASN A 402 10.53 12.84 29.58
N ALA A 403 10.47 11.54 29.26
CA ALA A 403 11.42 10.56 29.79
C ALA A 403 12.80 10.62 29.11
N THR A 404 12.86 10.97 27.82
CA THR A 404 14.10 11.06 27.05
C THR A 404 14.31 12.47 26.48
N ALA A 405 15.57 12.77 26.16
CA ALA A 405 16.01 14.10 25.76
C ALA A 405 15.59 14.43 24.32
N ASN A 406 15.22 15.70 24.09
CA ASN A 406 15.22 16.24 22.73
C ASN A 406 16.64 16.72 22.41
N VAL A 407 17.22 16.22 21.31
CA VAL A 407 18.59 16.59 20.91
C VAL A 407 18.60 16.95 19.44
N VAL A 408 19.00 18.17 19.11
CA VAL A 408 19.36 18.53 17.73
C VAL A 408 20.87 18.79 17.68
N GLY A 409 21.60 17.89 17.04
CA GLY A 409 23.07 17.94 16.96
C GLY A 409 23.58 19.14 16.18
N GLY A 410 22.79 19.65 15.23
CA GLY A 410 23.10 20.82 14.42
C GLY A 410 22.38 22.09 14.84
N ARG A 411 22.14 22.96 13.86
CA ARG A 411 21.38 24.21 14.03
C ARG A 411 19.88 23.92 13.99
N VAL A 412 19.14 24.59 14.87
CA VAL A 412 17.68 24.73 14.79
C VAL A 412 17.36 26.10 14.19
N SER A 413 16.60 26.11 13.10
CA SER A 413 16.12 27.32 12.41
C SER A 413 14.62 27.26 12.30
N ILE A 414 13.92 28.16 13.00
CA ILE A 414 12.47 28.28 13.00
C ILE A 414 12.11 29.60 12.35
N ASN A 415 11.33 29.54 11.28
CA ASN A 415 10.72 30.70 10.66
C ASN A 415 9.21 30.47 10.65
N THR A 416 8.47 31.08 11.58
CA THR A 416 7.01 30.92 11.68
C THR A 416 6.37 31.67 10.53
N GLY A 417 6.52 32.99 10.47
CA GLY A 417 6.25 33.76 9.26
C GLY A 417 5.47 35.03 9.54
N GLY A 418 4.15 35.01 9.48
CA GLY A 418 3.36 36.11 10.00
C GLY A 418 2.19 35.52 10.75
N GLY A 419 1.76 36.14 11.84
CA GLY A 419 0.73 35.53 12.65
C GLY A 419 0.83 36.02 14.09
N ALA A 420 0.20 35.27 14.98
CA ALA A 420 0.47 35.29 16.40
C ALA A 420 1.12 33.94 16.71
N ASP A 421 2.45 33.89 16.72
CA ASP A 421 3.14 32.60 16.69
C ASP A 421 3.70 32.23 18.06
N THR A 422 3.76 30.94 18.35
CA THR A 422 4.29 30.40 19.61
C THR A 422 5.46 29.47 19.34
N VAL A 423 6.58 29.72 20.02
CA VAL A 423 7.70 28.79 20.10
C VAL A 423 7.94 28.44 21.56
N SER A 424 7.63 27.20 21.95
CA SER A 424 7.82 26.71 23.31
C SER A 424 8.87 25.61 23.36
N ILE A 425 9.77 25.71 24.33
CA ILE A 425 10.81 24.75 24.61
C ILE A 425 10.63 24.32 26.05
N ASP A 426 9.89 23.25 26.25
CA ASP A 426 9.60 22.68 27.55
C ASP A 426 10.49 21.47 27.83
N SER A 427 11.05 21.46 29.03
CA SER A 427 11.50 20.20 29.63
C SER A 427 10.58 19.95 30.79
N ASN A 428 9.86 18.83 30.76
CA ASN A 428 8.97 18.47 31.86
C ASN A 428 9.80 18.49 33.15
N ALA A 429 9.52 19.40 34.09
CA ALA A 429 10.37 19.66 35.25
C ALA A 429 10.37 18.51 36.30
N ALA A 430 9.81 17.34 35.97
CA ALA A 430 9.86 16.15 36.80
C ALA A 430 11.33 15.68 36.97
N ALA A 431 11.72 15.37 38.21
CA ALA A 431 13.05 14.87 38.52
C ALA A 431 13.37 13.60 37.68
N GLY A 432 14.32 13.73 36.75
CA GLY A 432 14.72 12.65 35.84
C GLY A 432 14.22 12.81 34.40
N ALA A 433 13.53 13.90 34.07
CA ALA A 433 13.15 14.18 32.69
C ALA A 433 14.36 14.42 31.78
N GLY A 434 14.20 14.08 30.50
CA GLY A 434 15.18 14.38 29.47
C GLY A 434 15.45 15.88 29.35
N THR A 435 16.67 16.25 28.95
CA THR A 435 17.00 17.65 28.64
C THR A 435 16.67 17.96 27.19
N THR A 436 16.32 19.20 26.87
CA THR A 436 16.26 19.67 25.48
C THR A 436 17.57 20.39 25.16
N SER A 437 18.27 19.98 24.11
CA SER A 437 19.58 20.54 23.73
C SER A 437 19.70 20.77 22.22
N PHE A 438 20.30 21.89 21.86
CA PHE A 438 20.50 22.33 20.48
C PHE A 438 21.94 22.79 20.28
N GLY A 439 22.48 22.64 19.06
CA GLY A 439 23.76 23.28 18.72
C GLY A 439 23.67 24.81 18.70
N SER A 440 22.57 25.34 18.15
CA SER A 440 22.20 26.78 18.21
C SER A 440 20.73 26.93 17.81
N LEU A 441 20.04 27.93 18.36
CA LEU A 441 18.63 28.20 18.07
C LEU A 441 18.46 29.58 17.39
N TYR A 442 17.84 29.57 16.21
CA TYR A 442 17.43 30.76 15.47
C TYR A 442 15.91 30.75 15.33
N VAL A 443 15.26 31.78 15.83
CA VAL A 443 13.81 31.97 15.71
C VAL A 443 13.53 33.28 15.00
N ASN A 444 12.79 33.21 13.90
CA ASN A 444 12.29 34.36 13.17
C ASN A 444 10.77 34.32 13.15
N PHE A 445 10.14 35.26 13.86
CA PHE A 445 8.69 35.44 13.89
C PHE A 445 8.14 36.14 12.63
N GLY A 446 9.04 36.50 11.70
CA GLY A 446 8.74 37.17 10.44
C GLY A 446 7.98 38.49 10.62
N VAL A 447 6.99 38.81 9.80
CA VAL A 447 6.33 40.14 9.83
C VAL A 447 4.82 40.00 9.97
N GLY A 448 4.36 39.82 11.21
CA GLY A 448 2.95 39.69 11.58
C GLY A 448 2.40 40.88 12.37
N SER A 449 1.08 40.92 12.56
CA SER A 449 0.39 41.87 13.44
C SER A 449 -0.11 41.25 14.74
N GLY A 450 0.06 39.94 14.93
CA GLY A 450 -0.29 39.23 16.14
C GLY A 450 0.83 39.32 17.19
N PRO A 451 0.51 39.10 18.48
CA PRO A 451 1.53 38.91 19.50
C PRO A 451 2.18 37.54 19.35
N ASP A 452 3.50 37.51 19.48
CA ASP A 452 4.34 36.33 19.49
C ASP A 452 4.63 35.89 20.93
N GLU A 453 4.79 34.58 21.12
CA GLU A 453 5.19 33.96 22.37
C GLU A 453 6.46 33.13 22.19
N PHE A 454 7.43 33.36 23.07
CA PHE A 454 8.63 32.54 23.19
C PHE A 454 8.80 32.08 24.64
N GLU A 455 8.74 30.78 24.85
CA GLU A 455 8.90 30.16 26.16
C GLU A 455 10.11 29.20 26.16
N ASN A 456 10.98 29.35 27.15
CA ASN A 456 12.08 28.42 27.38
C ASN A 456 12.09 27.95 28.83
N ASN A 457 11.51 26.76 29.04
CA ASN A 457 11.47 26.04 30.31
C ASN A 457 12.45 24.85 30.33
N SER A 458 13.38 24.76 29.37
CA SER A 458 14.28 23.60 29.23
C SER A 458 15.31 23.44 30.37
N GLY A 459 15.53 24.48 31.17
CA GLY A 459 16.59 24.51 32.18
C GLY A 459 18.03 24.41 31.61
N VAL A 460 18.20 24.48 30.28
CA VAL A 460 19.49 24.39 29.58
C VAL A 460 19.80 25.73 28.91
N ASP A 461 21.04 26.19 29.09
CA ASP A 461 21.58 27.35 28.37
C ASP A 461 22.06 26.94 26.97
N PHE A 462 21.55 27.59 25.93
CA PHE A 462 22.06 27.51 24.56
C PHE A 462 22.04 28.90 23.90
N ASP A 463 22.80 29.06 22.81
CA ASP A 463 22.81 30.32 22.05
C ASP A 463 21.47 30.50 21.33
N ILE A 464 20.74 31.56 21.70
CA ILE A 464 19.42 31.91 21.16
C ILE A 464 19.50 33.22 20.39
N PHE A 465 19.00 33.22 19.16
CA PHE A 465 18.86 34.40 18.32
C PHE A 465 17.39 34.57 17.91
N ILE A 466 16.73 35.61 18.41
CA ILE A 466 15.32 35.92 18.11
C ILE A 466 15.25 37.15 17.21
N TYR A 467 14.45 37.06 16.15
CA TYR A 467 14.21 38.12 15.16
C TYR A 467 12.71 38.41 15.03
N ASN A 468 12.40 39.69 14.83
CA ASN A 468 11.07 40.22 14.53
C ASN A 468 9.94 39.87 15.53
N PHE A 469 10.27 39.66 16.80
CA PHE A 469 9.32 39.35 17.86
C PHE A 469 8.41 40.54 18.23
N VAL A 470 7.10 40.30 18.31
CA VAL A 470 6.06 41.24 18.74
C VAL A 470 5.46 40.79 20.09
N PRO A 471 5.84 41.37 21.23
CA PRO A 471 5.37 40.87 22.54
C PRO A 471 3.86 41.08 22.77
N PRO A 472 3.21 40.25 23.62
CA PRO A 472 1.84 40.51 24.08
C PRO A 472 1.76 41.81 24.91
N ASN A 473 0.68 42.57 24.73
CA ASN A 473 0.44 43.86 25.40
C ASN A 473 0.09 43.72 26.89
#